data_AF-A0A7C2NX60-F1
#
_entry.id   AF-A0A7C2NX60-F1
#
_cell.length_a   1.000
_cell.length_b   1.000
_cell.length_c   1.000
_cell.angle_alpha   90.00
_cell.angle_beta   90.00
_cell.angle_gamma   90.00
#
_symmetry.space_group_name_H-M   'P 1'
#
loop_
_entity.id
_entity.type
_entity.pdbx_description
1 polymer ?
#
loop_
_entity_poly.entity_id
_entity_poly.type
_entity_poly.pdbx_seq_one_letter_code
_entity_poly.pdbx_strand_id
1 'polypeptide(L)'
;MRSFGLTLLVVAAIGLPTMGSVEAQGQRLYKYTDRNGNVQYSDKVPPEYADRDRSILNEQGVSVAFEEGAVTDEERSEAAERAAQEEADRQARLEIARRDRMLLETYLTVGDIEDLRDRRLELLESQIKVTELYLNNLRKRLVGLQSEASRFKPYTLKEDAPQIPEDLARDISRTTASIALYEQTLARTRADQAALKSSFDADISRFRELKGG
;
A
#
# COMPACT_ATOMS: atom_id res chain seq x y z
N MET A 1 56.82 1.21 -44.97
CA MET A 1 57.65 1.23 -43.75
C MET A 1 57.28 -0.01 -42.95
N ARG A 2 57.99 -1.11 -43.25
CA ARG A 2 58.91 -1.81 -42.33
C ARG A 2 58.16 -2.57 -41.22
N SER A 3 57.69 -3.81 -41.46
CA SER A 3 58.43 -5.10 -41.38
C SER A 3 58.70 -5.48 -39.91
N PHE A 4 58.18 -6.56 -39.33
CA PHE A 4 58.54 -8.00 -39.41
C PHE A 4 57.69 -8.69 -38.29
N GLY A 5 57.38 -9.98 -38.24
CA GLY A 5 57.80 -11.13 -39.02
C GLY A 5 57.12 -12.38 -38.44
N LEU A 6 56.71 -13.24 -39.37
CA LEU A 6 56.33 -14.64 -39.29
C LEU A 6 57.32 -15.48 -38.45
N THR A 7 56.84 -16.28 -37.49
CA THR A 7 57.52 -17.55 -37.15
C THR A 7 56.50 -18.63 -36.81
N LEU A 8 56.26 -19.46 -37.81
CA LEU A 8 55.69 -20.80 -37.74
C LEU A 8 56.69 -21.70 -37.00
N LEU A 9 56.26 -22.44 -35.98
CA LEU A 9 57.04 -23.58 -35.47
C LEU A 9 56.09 -24.72 -35.12
N VAL A 10 55.98 -25.63 -36.09
CA VAL A 10 55.42 -26.97 -35.97
C VAL A 10 56.41 -27.82 -35.19
N VAL A 11 55.99 -28.39 -34.07
CA VAL A 11 56.63 -29.57 -33.46
C VAL A 11 55.56 -30.66 -33.33
N ALA A 12 55.74 -31.69 -34.15
CA ALA A 12 55.11 -32.99 -34.00
C ALA A 12 55.98 -33.87 -33.09
N ALA A 13 55.39 -34.45 -32.05
CA ALA A 13 55.88 -35.57 -31.22
C ALA A 13 55.05 -35.57 -29.92
N ILE A 14 54.49 -36.62 -29.34
CA ILE A 14 54.51 -38.08 -29.48
C ILE A 14 53.20 -38.54 -28.82
N GLY A 15 52.51 -39.49 -29.44
CA GLY A 15 51.31 -40.11 -28.87
C GLY A 15 51.64 -40.88 -27.59
N LEU A 16 51.10 -40.43 -26.46
CA LEU A 16 50.94 -41.22 -25.25
C LEU A 16 49.51 -41.75 -25.23
N PRO A 17 49.29 -43.08 -25.28
CA PRO A 17 47.98 -43.65 -24.98
C PRO A 17 47.79 -43.57 -23.46
N THR A 18 47.25 -42.46 -22.97
CA THR A 18 46.73 -42.42 -21.59
C THR A 18 45.44 -43.23 -21.58
N MET A 19 45.63 -44.47 -21.11
CA MET A 19 44.65 -45.42 -20.61
C MET A 19 43.28 -44.79 -20.33
N GLY A 20 42.26 -45.32 -20.99
CA GLY A 20 40.87 -45.02 -20.70
C GLY A 20 40.63 -45.18 -19.20
N SER A 21 40.24 -44.08 -18.57
CA SER A 21 39.59 -44.12 -17.27
C SER A 21 38.30 -44.90 -17.48
N VAL A 22 38.31 -46.17 -17.10
CA VAL A 22 37.08 -46.89 -16.80
C VAL A 22 36.51 -46.15 -15.60
N GLU A 23 35.60 -45.20 -15.85
CA GLU A 23 34.66 -44.77 -14.83
C GLU A 23 33.98 -46.05 -14.36
N ALA A 24 34.36 -46.50 -13.17
CA ALA A 24 33.54 -47.40 -12.40
C ALA A 24 32.21 -46.68 -12.19
N GLN A 25 31.27 -46.92 -13.09
CA GLN A 25 29.87 -46.59 -12.89
C GLN A 25 29.37 -47.52 -11.79
N GLY A 26 29.70 -47.20 -10.53
CA GLY A 26 29.03 -47.78 -9.38
C GLY A 26 27.53 -47.63 -9.59
N GLN A 27 26.79 -48.71 -9.40
CA GLN A 27 25.33 -48.73 -9.57
C GLN A 27 24.72 -47.66 -8.65
N ARG A 28 24.33 -46.53 -9.23
CA ARG A 28 23.66 -45.44 -8.50
C ARG A 28 22.21 -45.88 -8.30
N LEU A 29 21.84 -46.14 -7.04
CA LEU A 29 20.48 -46.51 -6.69
C LEU A 29 19.69 -45.26 -6.30
N TYR A 30 18.58 -44.99 -6.97
CA TYR A 30 17.73 -43.83 -6.68
C TYR A 30 16.54 -44.24 -5.84
N LYS A 31 16.22 -43.43 -4.83
CA LYS A 31 15.01 -43.54 -4.00
C LYS A 31 14.08 -42.36 -4.32
N TYR A 32 12.87 -42.66 -4.79
CA TYR A 32 11.85 -41.65 -5.12
C TYR A 32 10.44 -42.14 -4.75
N THR A 33 9.47 -41.22 -4.66
CA THR A 33 8.07 -41.56 -4.31
C THR A 33 7.17 -41.56 -5.55
N ASP A 34 6.48 -42.66 -5.81
CA ASP A 34 5.58 -42.83 -6.95
C ASP A 34 4.23 -42.11 -6.78
N ARG A 35 3.35 -42.14 -7.79
CA ARG A 35 2.03 -41.46 -7.75
C ARG A 35 1.09 -42.02 -6.69
N ASN A 36 1.30 -43.27 -6.27
CA ASN A 36 0.49 -43.95 -5.26
C ASN A 36 1.04 -43.71 -3.83
N GLY A 37 2.10 -42.89 -3.70
CA GLY A 37 2.73 -42.58 -2.42
C GLY A 37 3.72 -43.66 -1.94
N ASN A 38 4.07 -44.64 -2.77
CA ASN A 38 5.02 -45.68 -2.39
C ASN A 38 6.45 -45.26 -2.70
N VAL A 39 7.37 -45.57 -1.78
CA VAL A 39 8.80 -45.36 -1.97
C VAL A 39 9.35 -46.46 -2.88
N GLN A 40 9.94 -46.06 -4.01
CA GLN A 40 10.55 -46.94 -4.99
C GLN A 40 12.08 -46.79 -4.98
N TYR A 41 12.77 -47.91 -5.18
CA TYR A 41 14.21 -47.97 -5.35
C TYR A 41 14.50 -48.48 -6.76
N SER A 42 15.23 -47.72 -7.56
CA SER A 42 15.51 -48.09 -8.95
C SER A 42 16.88 -47.59 -9.38
N ASP A 43 17.55 -48.36 -10.24
CA ASP A 43 18.81 -47.97 -10.88
C ASP A 43 18.60 -46.85 -11.94
N LYS A 44 17.34 -46.65 -12.37
CA LYS A 44 16.94 -45.60 -13.32
C LYS A 44 15.60 -45.00 -12.91
N VAL A 45 15.54 -43.67 -12.84
CA VAL A 45 14.28 -42.95 -12.57
C VAL A 45 13.52 -42.77 -13.89
N PRO A 46 12.26 -43.24 -13.98
CA PRO A 46 11.42 -43.01 -15.16
C PRO A 46 11.21 -41.50 -15.42
N PRO A 47 11.14 -41.05 -16.69
CA PRO A 47 10.95 -39.63 -17.02
C PRO A 47 9.70 -39.01 -16.38
N GLU A 48 8.66 -39.79 -16.12
CA GLU A 48 7.41 -39.37 -15.47
C GLU A 48 7.56 -38.97 -13.98
N TYR A 49 8.69 -39.27 -13.35
CA TYR A 49 9.06 -38.84 -11.99
C TYR A 49 10.29 -37.93 -11.98
N ALA A 50 10.67 -37.39 -13.15
CA ALA A 50 11.83 -36.51 -13.28
C ALA A 50 11.72 -35.28 -12.38
N ASP A 51 10.50 -34.76 -12.23
CA ASP A 51 10.17 -33.53 -11.53
C ASP A 51 9.91 -33.71 -10.02
N ARG A 52 10.25 -34.87 -9.43
CA ARG A 52 10.07 -35.15 -8.00
C ARG A 52 11.40 -35.29 -7.26
N ASP A 53 11.34 -34.93 -5.98
CA ASP A 53 12.42 -35.14 -5.02
C ASP A 53 12.91 -36.59 -5.02
N ARG A 54 14.23 -36.76 -5.05
CA ARG A 54 14.86 -38.07 -4.96
C ARG A 54 16.15 -38.04 -4.16
N SER A 55 16.45 -39.18 -3.55
CA SER A 55 17.75 -39.41 -2.92
C SER A 55 18.59 -40.35 -3.77
N ILE A 56 19.87 -40.03 -3.98
CA ILE A 56 20.87 -40.91 -4.57
C ILE A 56 21.53 -41.69 -3.44
N LEU A 57 21.47 -43.01 -3.52
CA LEU A 57 22.04 -43.93 -2.53
C LEU A 57 23.34 -44.54 -3.07
N ASN A 58 24.30 -44.80 -2.17
CA ASN A 58 25.48 -45.60 -2.48
C ASN A 58 25.17 -47.11 -2.42
N GLU A 59 26.17 -47.94 -2.72
CA GLU A 59 26.06 -49.40 -2.72
C GLU A 59 25.65 -50.01 -1.35
N GLN A 60 25.80 -49.23 -0.27
CA GLN A 60 25.39 -49.63 1.09
C GLN A 60 23.98 -49.14 1.45
N GLY A 61 23.24 -48.54 0.49
CA GLY A 61 21.90 -47.98 0.71
C GLY A 61 21.88 -46.66 1.47
N VAL A 62 23.03 -46.02 1.67
CA VAL A 62 23.14 -44.74 2.39
C VAL A 62 22.96 -43.58 1.41
N SER A 63 22.12 -42.61 1.76
CA SER A 63 21.91 -41.40 0.95
C SER A 63 23.18 -40.57 0.88
N VAL A 64 23.72 -40.41 -0.33
CA VAL A 64 24.92 -39.63 -0.63
C VAL A 64 24.62 -38.30 -1.33
N ALA A 65 23.43 -38.16 -1.90
CA ALA A 65 22.96 -36.89 -2.46
C ALA A 65 21.41 -36.83 -2.47
N PHE A 66 20.87 -35.63 -2.49
CA PHE A 66 19.44 -35.35 -2.64
C PHE A 66 19.26 -34.39 -3.81
N GLU A 67 18.38 -34.74 -4.73
CA GLU A 67 17.97 -33.88 -5.85
C GLU A 67 16.53 -33.47 -5.59
N GLU A 68 16.33 -32.16 -5.38
CA GLU A 68 14.99 -31.55 -5.31
C GLU A 68 14.30 -31.63 -6.67
N GLY A 69 13.00 -31.94 -6.64
CA GLY A 69 12.13 -31.95 -7.80
C GLY A 69 11.84 -30.55 -8.33
N ALA A 70 10.93 -30.48 -9.31
CA ALA A 70 10.44 -29.20 -9.79
C ALA A 70 9.62 -28.51 -8.69
N VAL A 71 9.92 -27.23 -8.44
CA VAL A 71 9.18 -26.42 -7.46
C VAL A 71 7.68 -26.49 -7.76
N THR A 72 6.91 -26.92 -6.76
CA THR A 72 5.45 -27.07 -6.87
C THR A 72 4.78 -25.72 -7.13
N ASP A 73 3.55 -25.75 -7.65
CA ASP A 73 2.78 -24.51 -7.86
C ASP A 73 2.53 -23.80 -6.51
N GLU A 74 2.30 -24.58 -5.45
CA GLU A 74 2.14 -24.10 -4.07
C GLU A 74 3.41 -23.44 -3.54
N GLU A 75 4.58 -24.07 -3.64
CA GLU A 75 5.85 -23.48 -3.19
C GLU A 75 6.21 -22.21 -3.97
N ARG A 76 5.91 -22.17 -5.27
CA ARG A 76 6.04 -20.95 -6.09
C ARG A 76 5.10 -19.84 -5.62
N SER A 77 3.85 -20.17 -5.28
CA SER A 77 2.88 -19.21 -4.75
C SER A 77 3.33 -18.65 -3.40
N GLU A 78 3.73 -19.50 -2.45
CA GLU A 78 4.21 -19.08 -1.13
C GLU A 78 5.50 -18.25 -1.21
N ALA A 79 6.41 -18.58 -2.13
CA ALA A 79 7.59 -17.77 -2.39
C ALA A 79 7.23 -16.40 -2.99
N ALA A 80 6.27 -16.35 -3.91
CA ALA A 80 5.80 -15.10 -4.51
C ALA A 80 5.08 -14.20 -3.49
N GLU A 81 4.24 -14.77 -2.61
CA GLU A 81 3.58 -14.03 -1.54
C GLU A 81 4.59 -13.46 -0.54
N ARG A 82 5.58 -14.25 -0.11
CA ARG A 82 6.65 -13.78 0.77
C ARG A 82 7.45 -12.64 0.12
N ALA A 83 7.84 -12.80 -1.15
CA ALA A 83 8.55 -11.75 -1.88
C ALA A 83 7.71 -10.47 -2.03
N ALA A 84 6.40 -10.60 -2.26
CA ALA A 84 5.49 -9.45 -2.32
C ALA A 84 5.37 -8.73 -0.97
N GLN A 85 5.30 -9.47 0.14
CA GLN A 85 5.27 -8.89 1.48
C GLN A 85 6.59 -8.19 1.83
N GLU A 86 7.73 -8.82 1.54
CA GLU A 86 9.05 -8.21 1.76
C GLU A 86 9.25 -6.93 0.96
N GLU A 87 8.76 -6.90 -0.28
CA GLU A 87 8.79 -5.70 -1.11
C GLU A 87 7.86 -4.62 -0.55
N ALA A 88 6.64 -4.98 -0.13
CA ALA A 88 5.72 -4.04 0.51
C ALA A 88 6.33 -3.42 1.79
N ASP A 89 6.96 -4.24 2.64
CA ASP A 89 7.64 -3.79 3.85
C ASP A 89 8.82 -2.87 3.53
N ARG A 90 9.60 -3.19 2.49
CA ARG A 90 10.70 -2.37 2.00
C ARG A 90 10.21 -1.01 1.52
N GLN A 91 9.17 -0.99 0.69
CA GLN A 91 8.56 0.24 0.20
C GLN A 91 8.01 1.08 1.36
N ALA A 92 7.33 0.47 2.34
CA ALA A 92 6.84 1.17 3.53
C ALA A 92 7.98 1.82 4.33
N ARG A 93 9.11 1.12 4.52
CA ARG A 93 10.30 1.69 5.20
C ARG A 93 10.92 2.86 4.42
N LEU A 94 11.01 2.75 3.10
CA LEU A 94 11.51 3.83 2.23
C LEU A 94 10.61 5.06 2.30
N GLU A 95 9.30 4.88 2.29
CA GLU A 95 8.33 5.97 2.43
C GLU A 95 8.42 6.65 3.80
N ILE A 96 8.57 5.88 4.89
CA ILE A 96 8.79 6.46 6.24
C ILE A 96 10.08 7.28 6.26
N ALA A 97 11.19 6.71 5.79
CA ALA A 97 12.48 7.41 5.77
C ALA A 97 12.45 8.69 4.90
N ARG A 98 11.69 8.66 3.81
CA ARG A 98 11.48 9.83 2.94
C ARG A 98 10.67 10.91 3.65
N ARG A 99 9.59 10.55 4.34
CA ARG A 99 8.77 11.49 5.14
C ARG A 99 9.56 12.10 6.28
N ASP A 100 10.31 11.29 7.02
CA ASP A 100 11.18 11.74 8.11
C ASP A 100 12.22 12.75 7.61
N ARG A 101 12.86 12.45 6.47
CA ARG A 101 13.81 13.38 5.85
C ARG A 101 13.13 14.70 5.46
N MET A 102 11.99 14.65 4.79
CA MET A 102 11.23 15.86 4.43
C MET A 102 10.86 16.69 5.66
N LEU A 103 10.44 16.02 6.75
CA LEU A 103 10.07 16.68 8.00
C LEU A 103 11.27 17.44 8.61
N LEU A 104 12.45 16.82 8.63
CA LEU A 104 13.69 17.43 9.13
C LEU A 104 14.27 18.52 8.20
N GLU A 105 14.05 18.41 6.89
CA GLU A 105 14.49 19.40 5.90
C GLU A 105 13.57 20.62 5.85
N THR A 106 12.27 20.43 6.09
CA THR A 106 11.26 21.51 6.01
C THR A 106 11.24 22.39 7.25
N TYR A 107 11.48 21.79 8.43
CA TYR A 107 11.36 22.49 9.71
C TYR A 107 12.66 22.43 10.49
N LEU A 108 13.08 23.56 11.07
CA LEU A 108 14.31 23.65 11.85
C LEU A 108 14.04 23.37 13.32
N THR A 109 12.87 23.81 13.81
CA THR A 109 12.45 23.67 15.19
C THR A 109 11.01 23.17 15.29
N VAL A 110 10.63 22.66 16.47
CA VAL A 110 9.24 22.33 16.79
C VAL A 110 8.35 23.58 16.70
N GLY A 111 8.88 24.74 17.09
CA GLY A 111 8.17 26.02 17.00
C GLY A 111 7.77 26.37 15.57
N ASP A 112 8.59 26.05 14.57
CA ASP A 112 8.25 26.29 13.16
C ASP A 112 7.00 25.51 12.71
N ILE A 113 6.87 24.27 13.22
CA ILE A 113 5.73 23.39 12.93
C ILE A 113 4.48 23.91 13.65
N GLU A 114 4.61 24.27 14.93
CA GLU A 114 3.53 24.82 15.75
C GLU A 114 3.00 26.14 15.17
N ASP A 115 3.89 27.04 14.78
CA ASP A 115 3.56 28.32 14.13
C ASP A 115 2.81 28.11 12.81
N LEU A 116 3.24 27.14 11.99
CA LEU A 116 2.54 26.83 10.74
C LEU A 116 1.17 26.21 11.00
N ARG A 117 1.06 25.31 11.97
CA ARG A 117 -0.20 24.72 12.41
C ARG A 117 -1.17 25.82 12.82
N ASP A 118 -0.74 26.72 13.71
CA ASP A 118 -1.60 27.73 14.30
C ASP A 118 -2.10 28.73 13.23
N ARG A 119 -1.22 29.16 12.32
CA ARG A 119 -1.64 29.98 11.16
C ARG A 119 -2.69 29.29 10.30
N ARG A 120 -2.53 27.99 10.01
CA ARG A 120 -3.51 27.25 9.20
C ARG A 120 -4.83 27.00 9.95
N LEU A 121 -4.76 26.74 11.26
CA LEU A 121 -5.94 26.59 12.11
C LEU A 121 -6.72 27.90 12.21
N GLU A 122 -6.04 29.04 12.30
CA GLU A 122 -6.68 30.37 12.33
C GLU A 122 -7.50 30.66 11.07
N LEU A 123 -7.00 30.24 9.90
CA LEU A 123 -7.74 30.36 8.63
C LEU A 123 -9.04 29.55 8.64
N LEU A 124 -8.98 28.29 9.10
CA LEU A 124 -10.15 27.44 9.22
C LEU A 124 -11.13 27.95 10.28
N GLU A 125 -10.62 28.43 11.42
CA GLU A 125 -11.43 29.02 12.47
C GLU A 125 -12.17 30.28 11.99
N SER A 126 -11.50 31.12 11.20
CA SER A 126 -12.10 32.29 10.57
C SER A 126 -13.23 31.89 9.61
N GLN A 127 -13.00 30.86 8.79
CA GLN A 127 -14.03 30.31 7.90
C GLN A 127 -15.24 29.74 8.67
N ILE A 128 -14.99 29.03 9.77
CA ILE A 128 -16.02 28.50 10.67
C ILE A 128 -16.85 29.66 11.23
N LYS A 129 -16.22 30.69 11.80
CA LYS A 129 -16.92 31.86 12.37
C LYS A 129 -17.81 32.55 11.34
N VAL A 130 -17.29 32.78 10.13
CA VAL A 130 -18.06 33.39 9.04
C VAL A 130 -19.26 32.51 8.66
N THR A 131 -19.06 31.20 8.54
CA THR A 131 -20.13 30.25 8.22
C THR A 131 -21.22 30.20 9.29
N GLU A 132 -20.82 30.22 10.56
CA GLU A 132 -21.74 30.28 11.71
C GLU A 132 -22.57 31.57 11.71
N LEU A 133 -21.95 32.72 11.41
CA LEU A 133 -22.66 33.98 11.28
C LEU A 133 -23.69 33.92 10.14
N TYR A 134 -23.33 33.38 8.98
CA TYR A 134 -24.28 33.18 7.87
C TYR A 134 -25.43 32.24 8.26
N LEU A 135 -25.14 31.10 8.89
CA LEU A 135 -26.16 30.17 9.38
C LEU A 135 -27.12 30.83 10.36
N ASN A 136 -26.59 31.61 11.31
CA ASN A 136 -27.42 32.31 12.28
C ASN A 136 -28.36 33.32 11.61
N ASN A 137 -27.89 34.04 10.59
CA ASN A 137 -28.73 34.95 9.82
C ASN A 137 -29.80 34.21 9.00
N LEU A 138 -29.44 33.10 8.35
CA LEU A 138 -30.40 32.28 7.60
C LEU A 138 -31.48 31.70 8.51
N ARG A 139 -31.10 31.20 9.69
CA ARG A 139 -32.04 30.67 10.69
C ARG A 139 -32.99 31.75 11.19
N LYS A 140 -32.50 32.95 11.49
CA LYS A 140 -33.35 34.10 11.86
C LYS A 140 -34.32 34.46 10.74
N ARG A 141 -33.86 34.49 9.49
CA ARG A 141 -34.72 34.70 8.31
C ARG A 141 -35.80 33.63 8.21
N LEU A 142 -35.44 32.36 8.35
CA LEU A 142 -36.38 31.24 8.28
C LEU A 142 -37.48 31.37 9.33
N VAL A 143 -37.13 31.72 10.57
CA VAL A 143 -38.12 31.97 11.65
C VAL A 143 -39.09 33.09 11.26
N GLY A 144 -38.59 34.19 10.68
CA GLY A 144 -39.43 35.28 10.18
C GLY A 144 -40.39 34.82 9.09
N LEU A 145 -39.88 34.11 8.08
CA LEU A 145 -40.70 33.57 6.97
C LEU A 145 -41.75 32.56 7.47
N GLN A 146 -41.39 31.71 8.43
CA GLN A 146 -42.31 30.75 9.04
C GLN A 146 -43.40 31.46 9.86
N SER A 147 -43.05 32.53 10.58
CA SER A 147 -44.02 33.36 11.29
C SER A 147 -44.97 34.08 10.34
N GLU A 148 -44.53 34.46 9.15
CA GLU A 148 -45.41 35.00 8.12
C GLU A 148 -46.31 33.91 7.53
N ALA A 149 -45.73 32.75 7.19
CA ALA A 149 -46.43 31.61 6.63
C ALA A 149 -47.51 31.05 7.57
N SER A 150 -47.37 31.19 8.88
CA SER A 150 -48.37 30.73 9.86
C SER A 150 -49.73 31.42 9.75
N ARG A 151 -49.86 32.47 8.94
CA ARG A 151 -51.12 33.16 8.63
C ARG A 151 -51.87 32.55 7.44
N PHE A 152 -51.24 31.62 6.73
CA PHE A 152 -51.72 31.05 5.47
C PHE A 152 -51.95 29.54 5.59
N LYS A 153 -52.83 29.01 4.75
CA LYS A 153 -52.96 27.55 4.59
C LYS A 153 -51.71 27.01 3.86
N PRO A 154 -51.21 25.80 4.21
CA PRO A 154 -51.76 24.83 5.18
C PRO A 154 -51.31 25.03 6.64
N TYR A 155 -50.55 26.08 6.95
CA TYR A 155 -49.95 26.26 8.28
C TYR A 155 -50.93 26.73 9.36
N THR A 156 -52.10 27.23 8.96
CA THR A 156 -53.21 27.58 9.85
C THR A 156 -54.49 26.82 9.48
N LEU A 157 -55.32 26.53 10.48
CA LEU A 157 -56.62 25.86 10.33
C LEU A 157 -57.80 26.83 10.20
N LYS A 158 -57.55 28.15 10.20
CA LYS A 158 -58.61 29.14 10.01
C LYS A 158 -59.31 28.94 8.67
N GLU A 159 -60.64 28.91 8.70
CA GLU A 159 -61.46 28.58 7.54
C GLU A 159 -61.29 29.59 6.40
N ASP A 160 -61.16 30.88 6.76
CA ASP A 160 -61.02 32.03 5.87
C ASP A 160 -59.57 32.37 5.49
N ALA A 161 -58.59 31.61 5.97
CA ALA A 161 -57.19 31.91 5.66
C ALA A 161 -56.87 31.66 4.16
N PRO A 162 -56.16 32.60 3.50
CA PRO A 162 -55.72 32.41 2.12
C PRO A 162 -54.64 31.33 2.00
N GLN A 163 -54.46 30.81 0.78
CA GLN A 163 -53.33 29.94 0.46
C GLN A 163 -52.02 30.71 0.56
N ILE A 164 -50.94 30.02 0.91
CA ILE A 164 -49.61 30.63 0.97
C ILE A 164 -49.23 31.22 -0.40
N PRO A 165 -48.71 32.46 -0.45
CA PRO A 165 -48.16 33.01 -1.68
C PRO A 165 -46.97 32.18 -2.18
N GLU A 166 -46.89 31.98 -3.49
CA GLU A 166 -45.83 31.15 -4.10
C GLU A 166 -44.43 31.67 -3.76
N ASP A 167 -44.25 32.98 -3.76
CA ASP A 167 -42.96 33.61 -3.43
C ASP A 167 -42.53 33.33 -2.00
N LEU A 168 -43.47 33.35 -1.03
CA LEU A 168 -43.18 33.04 0.38
C LEU A 168 -42.79 31.56 0.54
N ALA A 169 -43.52 30.65 -0.10
CA ALA A 169 -43.17 29.23 -0.10
C ALA A 169 -41.79 28.96 -0.73
N ARG A 170 -41.48 29.65 -1.83
CA ARG A 170 -40.19 29.57 -2.52
C ARG A 170 -39.05 30.09 -1.64
N ASP A 171 -39.26 31.19 -0.95
CA ASP A 171 -38.28 31.78 -0.03
C ASP A 171 -37.98 30.89 1.17
N ILE A 172 -39.01 30.25 1.75
CA ILE A 172 -38.84 29.24 2.81
C ILE A 172 -38.01 28.07 2.30
N SER A 173 -38.36 27.53 1.13
CA SER A 173 -37.62 26.41 0.52
C SER A 173 -36.15 26.75 0.28
N ARG A 174 -35.87 27.90 -0.36
CA ARG A 174 -34.51 28.38 -0.64
C ARG A 174 -33.69 28.62 0.63
N THR A 175 -34.30 29.24 1.64
CA THR A 175 -33.64 29.50 2.92
C THR A 175 -33.31 28.18 3.63
N THR A 176 -34.23 27.22 3.63
CA THR A 176 -34.03 25.89 4.22
C THR A 176 -32.92 25.12 3.51
N ALA A 177 -32.92 25.10 2.17
CA ALA A 177 -31.87 24.47 1.38
C ALA A 177 -30.49 25.11 1.64
N SER A 178 -30.45 26.44 1.77
CA SER A 178 -29.20 27.16 2.10
C SER A 178 -28.70 26.77 3.49
N ILE A 179 -29.57 26.68 4.50
CA ILE A 179 -29.19 26.24 5.85
C ILE A 179 -28.55 24.84 5.79
N ALA A 180 -29.18 23.88 5.11
CA ALA A 180 -28.65 22.52 5.01
C ALA A 180 -27.26 22.49 4.34
N LEU A 181 -27.05 23.25 3.28
CA LEU A 181 -25.75 23.37 2.60
C LEU A 181 -24.66 23.94 3.53
N TYR A 182 -24.97 25.02 4.24
CA TYR A 182 -23.99 25.65 5.14
C TYR A 182 -23.75 24.83 6.41
N GLU A 183 -24.72 24.06 6.88
CA GLU A 183 -24.52 23.09 7.97
C GLU A 183 -23.55 21.98 7.55
N GLN A 184 -23.71 21.43 6.33
CA GLN A 184 -22.76 20.46 5.77
C GLN A 184 -21.36 21.07 5.62
N THR A 185 -21.28 22.31 5.13
CA THR A 185 -20.00 23.03 4.97
C THR A 185 -19.32 23.25 6.32
N LEU A 186 -20.07 23.65 7.35
CA LEU A 186 -19.56 23.83 8.70
C LEU A 186 -19.04 22.52 9.30
N ALA A 187 -19.79 21.43 9.15
CA ALA A 187 -19.39 20.12 9.64
C ALA A 187 -18.10 19.64 8.97
N ARG A 188 -18.00 19.79 7.64
CA ARG A 188 -16.79 19.46 6.88
C ARG A 188 -15.59 20.30 7.34
N THR A 189 -15.75 21.63 7.44
CA THR A 189 -14.65 22.52 7.83
C THR A 189 -14.14 22.20 9.24
N ARG A 190 -15.02 21.83 10.17
CA ARG A 190 -14.63 21.37 11.52
C ARG A 190 -13.89 20.03 11.49
N ALA A 191 -14.33 19.10 10.63
CA ALA A 191 -13.62 17.84 10.45
C ALA A 191 -12.21 18.07 9.86
N ASP A 192 -12.10 18.96 8.87
CA ASP A 192 -10.82 19.35 8.27
C ASP A 192 -9.91 20.01 9.32
N GLN A 193 -10.45 20.88 10.19
CA GLN A 193 -9.71 21.49 11.30
C GLN A 193 -9.17 20.44 12.28
N ALA A 194 -10.00 19.45 12.67
CA ALA A 194 -9.58 18.38 13.57
C ALA A 194 -8.53 17.46 12.93
N ALA A 195 -8.70 17.12 11.65
CA ALA A 195 -7.74 16.31 10.90
C ALA A 195 -6.39 17.03 10.74
N LEU A 196 -6.42 18.33 10.44
CA LEU A 196 -5.24 19.17 10.33
C LEU A 196 -4.47 19.21 11.66
N LYS A 197 -5.18 19.45 12.76
CA LYS A 197 -4.59 19.45 14.10
C LYS A 197 -3.91 18.11 14.41
N SER A 198 -4.62 17.01 14.19
CA SER A 198 -4.09 15.65 14.41
C SER A 198 -2.83 15.37 13.59
N SER A 199 -2.83 15.76 12.31
CA SER A 199 -1.66 15.62 11.43
C SER A 199 -0.45 16.37 11.96
N PHE A 200 -0.62 17.64 12.37
CA PHE A 200 0.47 18.43 12.92
C PHE A 200 0.96 17.89 14.27
N ASP A 201 0.06 17.41 15.14
CA ASP A 201 0.46 16.83 16.43
C ASP A 201 1.29 15.54 16.22
N ALA A 202 0.97 14.75 15.19
CA ALA A 202 1.78 13.60 14.77
C ALA A 202 3.15 14.01 14.22
N ASP A 203 3.19 15.02 13.34
CA ASP A 203 4.45 15.56 12.79
C ASP A 203 5.35 16.14 13.89
N ILE A 204 4.79 16.88 14.85
CA ILE A 204 5.52 17.43 16.00
C ILE A 204 6.11 16.29 16.85
N SER A 205 5.31 15.27 17.14
CA SER A 205 5.77 14.12 17.93
C SER A 205 6.91 13.39 17.22
N ARG A 206 6.75 13.14 15.91
CA ARG A 206 7.78 12.50 15.09
C ARG A 206 9.04 13.35 14.99
N PHE A 207 8.92 14.65 14.81
CA PHE A 207 10.07 15.55 14.75
C PHE A 207 10.88 15.55 16.06
N ARG A 208 10.19 15.52 17.21
CA ARG A 208 10.83 15.41 18.53
C ARG A 208 11.60 14.10 18.67
N GLU A 209 11.02 12.98 18.24
CA GLU A 209 11.71 11.68 18.23
C GLU A 209 12.97 11.72 17.35
N LEU A 210 12.88 12.29 16.15
CA LEU A 210 14.00 12.34 15.20
C LEU A 210 15.14 13.29 15.65
N LYS A 211 14.84 14.31 16.45
CA LYS A 211 15.84 15.27 16.98
C LYS A 211 16.41 14.89 18.35
N GLY A 212 15.65 14.13 19.15
CA GLY A 212 16.01 13.71 20.50
C GLY A 212 16.53 12.27 20.60
N GLY A 213 16.48 11.51 19.50
CA GLY A 213 17.13 10.21 19.35
C GLY A 213 18.58 10.29 18.88
#